data_AF-A0A351I1B1-F1
#
_entry.id   AF-A0A351I1B1-F1
#
_cell.length_a   1.000
_cell.length_b   1.000
_cell.length_c   1.000
_cell.angle_alpha   90.00
_cell.angle_beta   90.00
_cell.angle_gamma   90.00
#
_symmetry.space_group_name_H-M   'P 1'
#
loop_
_entity.id
_entity.type
_entity.pdbx_description
1 polymer ?
#
loop_
_entity_poly.entity_id
_entity_poly.type
_entity_poly.pdbx_seq_one_letter_code
_entity_poly.pdbx_strand_id
1 'polypeptide(L)' 'MSSLQLDKPSRGFSFMREGPLDMRLGPDTGLTADQIVNRWPAEQIAMLLKEFG' A
#
# COMPACT_ATOMS: atom_id res chain seq x y z
N MET A 1 -10.15 -8.92 -2.74
CA MET A 1 -8.75 -9.03 -3.21
C MET A 1 -8.55 -10.42 -3.78
N SER A 2 -8.07 -10.54 -5.03
CA SER A 2 -7.77 -11.84 -5.64
C SER A 2 -6.37 -12.32 -5.23
N SER A 3 -6.18 -13.64 -5.06
CA SER A 3 -4.88 -14.28 -4.76
C SER A 3 -3.74 -13.80 -5.67
N LEU A 4 -4.06 -13.48 -6.93
CA LEU A 4 -3.08 -13.03 -7.94
C LEU A 4 -2.37 -11.71 -7.59
N GLN A 5 -2.98 -10.85 -6.77
CA GLN A 5 -2.37 -9.58 -6.33
C GLN A 5 -1.39 -9.80 -5.17
N LEU A 6 -1.62 -10.81 -4.34
CA LEU A 6 -0.75 -11.20 -3.23
C LEU A 6 0.47 -12.01 -3.71
N ASP A 7 0.35 -12.70 -4.84
CA ASP A 7 1.41 -13.57 -5.36
C ASP A 7 2.58 -12.83 -6.02
N LYS A 8 2.43 -11.54 -6.35
CA LYS A 8 3.49 -10.72 -6.96
C LYS A 8 4.16 -9.83 -5.90
N PRO A 9 5.36 -10.16 -5.40
CA PRO A 9 6.04 -9.35 -4.39
C PRO A 9 6.31 -7.92 -4.85
N SER A 10 6.51 -7.73 -6.17
CA SER A 10 6.69 -6.42 -6.81
C SER A 10 5.49 -5.47 -6.67
N ARG A 11 4.34 -5.95 -6.21
CA ARG A 11 3.14 -5.12 -5.96
C ARG A 11 3.05 -4.64 -4.51
N GLY A 12 3.89 -5.14 -3.60
CA GLY A 12 3.96 -4.64 -2.23
C GLY A 12 2.79 -5.00 -1.31
N PHE A 13 1.93 -5.95 -1.69
CA PHE A 13 0.80 -6.39 -0.85
C PHE A 13 1.16 -7.48 0.17
N SER A 14 2.33 -8.11 0.03
CA SER A 14 2.76 -9.17 0.93
C SER A 14 3.56 -8.59 2.10
N PHE A 15 3.19 -8.96 3.32
CA PHE A 15 4.02 -8.71 4.51
C PHE A 15 5.15 -9.74 4.69
N MET A 16 5.07 -10.88 4.00
CA MET A 16 6.02 -11.98 4.14
C MET A 16 7.13 -11.98 3.07
N ARG A 17 6.88 -11.36 1.91
CA ARG A 17 7.84 -11.30 0.80
C ARG A 17 8.31 -9.87 0.61
N GLU A 18 9.62 -9.67 0.51
CA GLU A 18 10.21 -8.36 0.23
C GLU A 18 9.79 -7.83 -1.15
N GLY A 19 9.57 -6.52 -1.22
CA GLY A 19 9.20 -5.81 -2.43
C GLY A 19 8.96 -4.32 -2.15
N PRO A 20 8.84 -3.49 -3.20
CA PRO A 20 8.50 -2.08 -3.05
C PRO A 20 7.11 -1.93 -2.42
N LEU A 21 6.96 -0.97 -1.51
CA LEU A 21 5.68 -0.65 -0.86
C LEU A 21 4.76 0.13 -1.80
N ASP A 22 4.32 -0.53 -2.88
CA ASP A 22 3.47 0.06 -3.92
C ASP A 22 1.98 0.01 -3.50
N MET A 23 1.43 -1.20 -3.31
CA MET A 23 0.04 -1.48 -2.92
C MET A 23 -1.05 -0.89 -3.82
N ARG A 24 -0.73 -0.40 -5.02
CA ARG A 24 -1.76 0.03 -5.98
C ARG A 24 -2.48 -1.15 -6.59
N LEU A 25 -3.77 -1.01 -6.90
CA LEU A 25 -4.56 -2.04 -7.58
C LEU A 25 -4.44 -2.00 -9.11
N GLY A 26 -4.27 -0.80 -9.67
CA GLY A 26 -4.06 -0.56 -11.11
C GLY A 26 -2.88 0.38 -11.36
N PRO A 27 -2.39 0.46 -12.61
CA PRO A 27 -1.27 1.33 -12.97
C PRO A 27 -1.62 2.82 -12.97
N ASP A 28 -2.92 3.16 -13.04
CA ASP A 28 -3.40 4.52 -13.29
C ASP A 28 -3.44 5.41 -12.04
N THR A 29 -3.19 4.85 -10.85
CA THR A 29 -3.09 5.63 -9.62
C THR A 29 -1.64 6.07 -9.41
N GLY A 30 -1.40 7.38 -9.36
CA GLY A 30 -0.06 7.95 -9.12
C GLY A 30 0.41 7.86 -7.66
N LEU A 31 -0.47 7.43 -6.75
CA LEU A 31 -0.23 7.38 -5.31
C LEU A 31 0.11 5.96 -4.87
N THR A 32 1.30 5.78 -4.29
CA THR A 32 1.79 4.51 -3.71
C THR A 32 1.69 4.53 -2.19
N ALA A 33 1.65 3.35 -1.55
CA ALA A 33 1.68 3.25 -0.09
C ALA A 33 2.96 3.84 0.51
N ASP A 34 4.11 3.67 -0.14
CA ASP A 34 5.38 4.33 0.20
C ASP A 34 5.23 5.86 0.33
N GLN A 35 4.60 6.48 -0.66
CA GLN A 35 4.37 7.93 -0.64
C GLN A 35 3.44 8.35 0.48
N ILE A 36 2.44 7.53 0.84
CA ILE A 36 1.54 7.83 1.95
C ILE A 36 2.33 7.81 3.26
N VAL A 37 2.99 6.70 3.59
CA VAL A 37 3.65 6.54 4.89
C VAL A 37 4.84 7.49 5.10
N ASN A 38 5.53 7.86 4.02
CA ASN A 38 6.72 8.72 4.10
C ASN A 38 6.43 10.22 3.91
N ARG A 39 5.25 10.61 3.38
CA ARG A 39 4.98 12.03 3.04
C ARG A 39 3.73 12.61 3.69
N TRP A 40 2.77 11.79 4.13
CA TRP A 40 1.56 12.32 4.75
C TRP A 40 1.80 12.64 6.23
N PRO A 41 1.08 13.63 6.78
CA PRO A 41 1.08 13.89 8.22
C PRO A 41 0.62 12.68 9.02
N ALA A 42 1.20 12.47 10.20
CA ALA A 42 0.89 11.35 11.06
C ALA A 42 -0.60 11.29 11.46
N GLU A 43 -1.24 12.44 11.63
CA GLU A 43 -2.66 12.55 11.98
C GLU A 43 -3.55 12.02 10.84
N GLN A 44 -3.17 12.27 9.58
CA GLN A 44 -3.90 11.75 8.43
C GLN A 44 -3.74 10.23 8.32
N ILE A 45 -2.54 9.72 8.56
CA ILE A 45 -2.29 8.27 8.58
C ILE A 45 -3.08 7.62 9.70
N ALA A 46 -3.10 8.21 10.91
CA ALA A 46 -3.87 7.69 12.03
C ALA A 46 -5.38 7.66 11.73
N MET A 47 -5.91 8.68 11.05
CA MET A 47 -7.31 8.70 10.63
C MET A 47 -7.60 7.61 9.58
N LEU A 48 -6.74 7.47 8.58
CA LEU A 48 -6.85 6.43 7.55
C LEU A 48 -6.87 5.03 8.17
N LEU A 49 -5.94 4.76 9.09
CA LEU A 49 -5.86 3.48 9.81
C LEU A 49 -7.08 3.26 10.72
N LYS A 50 -7.64 4.31 11.33
CA LYS A 50 -8.85 4.19 12.14
C LYS A 50 -10.09 3.89 11.31
N GLU A 51 -10.16 4.42 10.09
CA GLU A 51 -11.32 4.27 9.20
C GLU A 51 -11.33 2.92 8.47
N PHE A 52 -10.15 2.40 8.08
CA PHE A 52 -10.03 1.21 7.24
C PHE A 52 -9.26 0.02 7.88
N GLY A 53 -8.76 0.19 9.11
CA GLY A 53 -7.97 -0.82 9.84
C GLY A 53 -8.80 -1.87 10.57
#